data_AF-A0A8X7Q4Y2-F1
#
_entry.id   AF-A0A8X7Q4Y2-F1
#
_cell.length_a   1.000
_cell.length_b   1.000
_cell.length_c   1.000
_cell.angle_alpha   90.00
_cell.angle_beta   90.00
_cell.angle_gamma   90.00
#
_symmetry.space_group_name_H-M   'P 1'
#
loop_
_entity.id
_entity.type
_entity.pdbx_description
1 polymer ?
#
loop_
_entity_poly.entity_id
_entity_poly.type
_entity_poly.pdbx_seq_one_letter_code
_entity_poly.pdbx_strand_id
1 'polypeptide(L)'
;MLTQQNSRKDSFVFLLEFVAFEANHILKLLKNCYEALPDNGKVIVAESILPVVPDSSLLTKEVVHMDCLMLAHNPGGKERTEKEFEALAKNSGFQGFQVVCRAYGTHIMEFLKNI
;
A
#
# COMPACT_ATOMS: atom_id res chain seq x y z
N MET A 1 9.14 13.70 2.12
CA MET A 1 8.02 14.52 2.65
C MET A 1 6.95 13.52 3.07
N LEU A 2 6.87 13.22 4.36
CA LEU A 2 5.96 12.23 4.95
C LEU A 2 4.55 12.80 4.89
N THR A 3 3.57 12.10 4.31
CA THR A 3 2.19 12.58 4.32
C THR A 3 1.25 11.45 4.69
N GLN A 4 1.28 11.07 5.98
CA GLN A 4 0.08 10.59 6.64
C GLN A 4 -0.89 11.78 6.71
N GLN A 5 -1.85 11.84 5.80
CA GLN A 5 -2.89 12.86 5.87
C GLN A 5 -4.15 12.24 6.49
N ASN A 6 -4.51 12.71 7.68
CA ASN A 6 -5.82 12.45 8.26
C ASN A 6 -6.84 13.24 7.42
N SER A 7 -7.48 12.57 6.46
CA SER A 7 -8.42 13.20 5.53
C SER A 7 -9.81 13.37 6.14
N ARG A 8 -10.15 12.53 7.11
CA ARG A 8 -11.36 12.51 7.96
C ARG A 8 -11.05 11.68 9.21
N LYS A 9 -11.76 11.92 10.34
CA LYS A 9 -11.57 11.18 11.62
C LYS A 9 -11.63 9.65 11.51
N ASP A 10 -12.10 9.11 10.38
CA ASP A 10 -12.27 7.70 10.07
C ASP A 10 -11.26 7.16 9.03
N SER A 11 -10.35 7.97 8.48
CA SER A 11 -9.55 7.57 7.32
C SER A 11 -8.14 8.17 7.28
N PHE A 12 -7.14 7.30 7.08
CA PHE A 12 -5.77 7.68 6.73
C PHE A 12 -5.49 7.43 5.24
N VAL A 13 -4.75 8.32 4.58
CA VAL A 13 -4.35 8.18 3.17
C VAL A 13 -2.83 8.14 3.07
N PHE A 14 -2.31 7.17 2.30
CA PHE A 14 -0.89 7.00 2.00
C PHE A 14 -0.67 6.92 0.48
N LEU A 15 0.23 7.75 -0.05
CA LEU A 15 0.45 7.89 -1.51
C LEU A 15 1.84 7.44 -1.99
N LEU A 16 2.84 7.29 -1.10
CA LEU A 16 4.24 7.03 -1.49
C LEU A 16 5.05 6.25 -0.42
N GLU A 17 4.43 5.87 0.69
CA GLU A 17 5.17 5.34 1.85
C GLU A 17 5.41 3.84 1.75
N PHE A 18 4.58 3.08 1.03
CA PHE A 18 4.68 1.63 1.08
C PHE A 18 5.86 1.14 0.26
N VAL A 19 6.11 1.71 -0.91
CA VAL A 19 7.24 1.30 -1.74
C VAL A 19 8.59 1.63 -1.09
N ALA A 20 8.66 2.73 -0.33
CA ALA A 20 9.89 3.22 0.30
C ALA A 20 10.32 2.48 1.58
N PHE A 21 9.44 1.68 2.19
CA PHE A 21 9.75 1.02 3.46
C PHE A 21 9.78 -0.50 3.35
N GLU A 22 10.64 -1.12 4.16
CA GLU A 22 10.58 -2.56 4.40
C GLU A 22 9.27 -2.96 5.08
N ALA A 23 8.85 -4.21 4.87
CA ALA A 23 7.59 -4.73 5.40
C ALA A 23 7.41 -4.51 6.91
N ASN A 24 8.48 -4.64 7.72
CA ASN A 24 8.40 -4.45 9.18
C ASN A 24 8.03 -3.02 9.58
N HIS A 25 8.55 -2.01 8.86
CA HIS A 25 8.22 -0.61 9.12
C HIS A 25 6.77 -0.31 8.75
N ILE A 26 6.31 -0.84 7.60
CA ILE A 26 4.92 -0.71 7.16
C ILE A 26 3.96 -1.37 8.16
N LEU A 27 4.29 -2.57 8.65
CA LEU A 27 3.48 -3.27 9.65
C LEU A 27 3.33 -2.44 10.94
N LYS A 28 4.40 -1.80 11.40
CA LYS A 28 4.36 -0.91 12.57
C LYS A 28 3.48 0.32 12.32
N LEU A 29 3.63 0.97 11.16
CA LEU A 29 2.81 2.11 10.76
C LEU A 29 1.32 1.74 10.69
N LEU A 30 1.01 0.62 10.05
CA LEU A 30 -0.35 0.12 9.90
C LEU A 30 -0.99 -0.26 11.24
N LYS A 31 -0.23 -0.83 12.17
CA LYS A 31 -0.72 -1.10 13.55
C LYS A 31 -1.08 0.19 14.27
N ASN A 32 -0.25 1.23 14.17
CA ASN A 32 -0.57 2.54 14.74
C ASN A 32 -1.84 3.14 14.10
N CYS A 33 -2.02 2.97 12.78
CA CYS A 33 -3.24 3.40 12.11
C CYS A 33 -4.45 2.63 12.63
N TYR A 34 -4.34 1.31 12.75
CA TYR A 34 -5.40 0.45 13.26
C TYR A 34 -5.86 0.88 14.67
N GLU A 35 -4.91 1.16 15.58
CA GLU A 35 -5.20 1.65 16.93
C GLU A 35 -5.89 3.03 16.94
N ALA A 36 -5.49 3.93 16.03
CA ALA A 36 -6.04 5.28 15.95
C ALA A 36 -7.41 5.38 15.25
N LEU A 37 -7.78 4.38 14.44
CA LEU A 37 -9.03 4.38 13.68
C LEU A 37 -10.25 4.02 14.55
N PRO A 38 -11.44 4.63 14.32
CA PRO A 38 -12.69 4.12 14.85
C PRO A 38 -13.08 2.78 14.20
N ASP A 39 -14.07 2.07 14.73
CA ASP A 39 -14.46 0.73 14.26
C ASP A 39 -14.85 0.67 12.78
N ASN A 40 -15.43 1.73 12.23
CA ASN A 40 -15.76 1.84 10.80
C ASN A 40 -14.64 2.48 9.96
N GLY A 41 -13.45 2.64 10.56
CA GLY A 41 -12.34 3.33 9.94
C GLY A 41 -11.61 2.49 8.90
N LYS A 42 -10.84 3.17 8.04
CA LYS A 42 -10.07 2.53 6.97
C LYS A 42 -8.73 3.20 6.71
N VAL A 43 -7.81 2.44 6.13
CA VAL A 43 -6.60 2.98 5.50
C VAL A 43 -6.78 2.92 4.00
N ILE A 44 -6.51 4.03 3.32
CA ILE A 44 -6.50 4.14 1.87
C ILE A 44 -5.04 4.17 1.42
N VAL A 45 -4.64 3.19 0.60
CA VAL A 45 -3.30 3.09 0.01
C VAL A 45 -3.42 3.36 -1.47
N ALA A 46 -2.64 4.30 -1.98
CA ALA A 46 -2.59 4.65 -3.39
C ALA A 46 -1.19 4.34 -3.92
N GLU A 47 -1.01 3.14 -4.48
CA GLU A 47 0.29 2.61 -4.87
C GLU A 47 0.23 1.74 -6.12
N SER A 48 1.38 1.51 -6.74
CA SER A 48 1.50 0.54 -7.82
C SER A 48 1.34 -0.90 -7.28
N ILE A 49 0.85 -1.81 -8.12
CA ILE A 49 0.78 -3.24 -7.81
C ILE A 49 1.67 -3.98 -8.81
N LEU A 50 2.66 -4.72 -8.27
CA LEU A 50 3.53 -5.57 -9.06
C LEU A 50 2.75 -6.79 -9.57
N PRO A 51 2.63 -6.99 -10.90
CA PRO A 51 1.98 -8.18 -11.43
C PRO A 51 2.83 -9.42 -11.13
N VAL A 52 2.17 -10.51 -10.72
CA VAL A 52 2.84 -11.80 -10.46
C VAL A 52 3.46 -12.39 -11.73
N VAL A 53 2.78 -12.19 -12.87
CA VAL A 53 3.28 -12.56 -14.19
C VAL A 53 3.40 -11.28 -15.00
N PRO A 54 4.63 -10.82 -15.30
CA PRO A 54 4.82 -9.61 -16.07
C PRO A 54 4.40 -9.81 -17.53
N ASP A 55 3.73 -8.82 -18.11
CA ASP A 55 3.46 -8.71 -19.54
C ASP A 55 4.33 -7.63 -20.21
N SER A 56 4.17 -7.44 -21.52
CA SER A 56 4.92 -6.45 -22.30
C SER A 56 4.29 -5.06 -22.33
N SER A 57 3.22 -4.83 -21.56
CA SER A 57 2.52 -3.54 -21.53
C SER A 57 3.39 -2.44 -20.95
N LEU A 58 3.08 -1.19 -21.31
CA LEU A 58 3.78 -0.02 -20.77
C LEU A 58 3.64 0.08 -19.24
N LEU A 59 2.46 -0.25 -18.71
CA LEU A 59 2.19 -0.19 -17.28
C LEU A 59 3.00 -1.22 -16.50
N THR A 60 3.15 -2.45 -17.01
CA THR A 60 4.02 -3.45 -16.38
C THR A 60 5.47 -3.02 -16.39
N LYS A 61 5.96 -2.48 -17.52
CA LYS A 61 7.33 -1.97 -17.63
C LYS A 61 7.59 -0.83 -16.65
N GLU A 62 6.62 0.06 -16.47
CA GLU A 62 6.69 1.16 -15.50
C GLU A 62 6.86 0.65 -14.06
N VAL A 63 6.02 -0.28 -13.62
CA VAL A 63 6.12 -0.86 -12.26
C VAL A 63 7.43 -1.61 -12.07
N VAL A 64 7.87 -2.40 -13.05
CA VAL A 64 9.15 -3.12 -12.98
C VAL A 64 10.34 -2.15 -12.96
N HIS A 65 10.29 -1.06 -13.73
CA HIS A 65 11.32 -0.02 -13.66
C HIS A 65 11.37 0.64 -12.29
N MET A 66 10.21 0.93 -11.68
CA MET A 66 10.16 1.46 -10.32
C MET A 66 10.74 0.47 -9.32
N ASP A 67 10.42 -0.83 -9.41
CA ASP A 67 11.01 -1.86 -8.53
C ASP A 67 12.54 -1.92 -8.65
N CYS A 68 13.08 -1.84 -9.88
CA CYS A 68 14.52 -1.74 -10.09
C CYS A 68 15.13 -0.45 -9.52
N LEU A 69 14.43 0.69 -9.62
CA LEU A 69 14.89 1.95 -9.03
C LEU A 69 14.95 1.86 -7.51
N MET A 70 13.96 1.23 -6.89
CA MET A 70 13.92 0.98 -5.45
C MET A 70 15.06 0.09 -4.99
N LEU A 71 15.33 -1.00 -5.71
CA LEU A 71 16.48 -1.87 -5.45
C LEU A 71 17.81 -1.10 -5.50
N ALA A 72 17.96 -0.19 -6.46
CA ALA A 72 19.20 0.55 -6.67
C ALA A 72 19.44 1.67 -5.65
N HIS A 73 18.39 2.39 -5.24
CA HIS A 73 18.54 3.65 -4.48
C HIS A 73 18.00 3.59 -3.05
N ASN A 74 17.18 2.60 -2.70
CA ASN A 74 16.55 2.54 -1.38
C ASN A 74 16.52 1.09 -0.87
N PRO A 75 17.63 0.62 -0.26
CA PRO A 75 17.75 -0.73 0.26
C PRO A 75 16.58 -1.08 1.19
N GLY A 76 15.84 -2.13 0.84
CA GLY A 76 14.67 -2.60 1.60
C GLY A 76 13.31 -2.11 1.08
N GLY A 77 13.30 -1.09 0.22
CA GLY A 77 12.10 -0.71 -0.55
C GLY A 77 11.86 -1.66 -1.72
N LYS A 78 10.59 -1.90 -2.04
CA LYS A 78 10.18 -2.71 -3.19
C LYS A 78 8.74 -2.45 -3.60
N GLU A 79 8.43 -2.73 -4.85
CA GLU A 79 7.06 -2.86 -5.29
C GLU A 79 6.46 -4.16 -4.72
N ARG A 80 5.13 -4.19 -4.55
CA ARG A 80 4.43 -5.30 -3.91
C ARG A 80 3.31 -5.82 -4.77
N THR A 81 3.13 -7.13 -4.71
CA THR A 81 1.97 -7.79 -5.29
C THR A 81 0.72 -7.50 -4.46
N GLU A 82 -0.45 -7.65 -5.07
CA GLU A 82 -1.75 -7.48 -4.37
C GLU A 82 -1.83 -8.37 -3.12
N LYS A 83 -1.36 -9.62 -3.21
CA LYS A 83 -1.32 -10.56 -2.09
C LYS A 83 -0.44 -10.09 -0.93
N GLU A 84 0.64 -9.39 -1.23
CA GLU A 84 1.51 -8.83 -0.18
C GLU A 84 0.84 -7.64 0.52
N PHE A 85 0.09 -6.80 -0.21
CA PHE A 85 -0.74 -5.76 0.40
C PHE A 85 -1.86 -6.34 1.26
N GLU A 86 -2.56 -7.37 0.77
CA GLU A 86 -3.58 -8.07 1.56
C GLU A 86 -2.97 -8.67 2.84
N ALA A 87 -1.78 -9.29 2.74
CA ALA A 87 -1.08 -9.82 3.90
C ALA A 87 -0.67 -8.72 4.89
N LEU A 88 -0.21 -7.56 4.42
CA LEU A 88 0.09 -6.40 5.27
C LEU A 88 -1.16 -5.93 6.03
N ALA A 89 -2.31 -5.83 5.34
CA ALA A 89 -3.57 -5.45 5.97
C ALA A 89 -3.94 -6.43 7.11
N LYS A 90 -3.98 -7.74 6.81
CA LYS A 90 -4.35 -8.78 7.78
C LYS A 90 -3.38 -8.86 8.96
N ASN A 91 -2.07 -8.81 8.70
CA ASN A 91 -1.04 -8.89 9.74
C ASN A 91 -0.99 -7.64 10.66
N SER A 92 -1.62 -6.55 10.23
CA SER A 92 -1.79 -5.33 11.03
C SER A 92 -3.15 -5.23 11.72
N GLY A 93 -4.03 -6.23 11.58
CA GLY A 93 -5.30 -6.35 12.29
C GLY A 93 -6.54 -5.98 11.48
N PHE A 94 -6.39 -5.45 10.26
CA PHE A 94 -7.53 -5.13 9.40
C PHE A 94 -8.27 -6.41 8.96
N GLN A 95 -9.60 -6.38 8.99
CA GLN A 95 -10.42 -7.53 8.62
C GLN A 95 -10.67 -7.60 7.10
N GLY A 96 -10.78 -6.44 6.44
CA GLY A 96 -11.05 -6.36 5.01
C GLY A 96 -9.90 -5.77 4.20
N PHE A 97 -9.80 -6.21 2.95
CA PHE A 97 -8.90 -5.67 1.93
C PHE A 97 -9.64 -5.64 0.59
N GLN A 98 -9.55 -4.52 -0.15
CA GLN A 98 -10.09 -4.42 -1.50
C GLN A 98 -9.28 -3.46 -2.38
N VAL A 99 -9.17 -3.79 -3.66
CA VAL A 99 -8.70 -2.86 -4.71
C VAL A 99 -9.92 -2.17 -5.31
N VAL A 100 -10.03 -0.85 -5.15
CA VAL A 100 -11.21 -0.06 -5.50
C VAL A 100 -11.17 0.42 -6.95
N CYS A 101 -10.06 1.02 -7.36
CA CYS A 101 -9.90 1.53 -8.72
C CYS A 101 -8.42 1.65 -9.09
N ARG A 102 -8.18 1.95 -10.38
CA ARG A 102 -6.85 2.15 -10.93
C ARG A 102 -6.85 3.39 -11.83
N ALA A 103 -5.86 4.25 -11.65
CA ALA A 103 -5.63 5.42 -12.49
C ALA A 103 -4.13 5.55 -12.76
N TYR A 104 -3.74 5.59 -14.04
CA TYR A 104 -2.34 5.79 -14.46
C TYR A 104 -1.33 4.88 -13.74
N GLY A 105 -1.62 3.58 -13.63
CA GLY A 105 -0.72 2.62 -12.97
C GLY A 105 -0.84 2.55 -11.45
N THR A 106 -1.35 3.59 -10.80
CA THR A 106 -1.66 3.63 -9.36
C THR A 106 -2.98 2.95 -9.06
N HIS A 107 -3.00 2.07 -8.06
CA HIS A 107 -4.19 1.41 -7.54
C HIS A 107 -4.60 2.06 -6.23
N ILE A 108 -5.91 2.29 -6.06
CA ILE A 108 -6.48 2.67 -4.78
C ILE A 108 -6.94 1.40 -4.08
N MET A 109 -6.37 1.13 -2.91
CA MET A 109 -6.67 -0.01 -2.06
C MET A 109 -7.22 0.48 -0.73
N GLU A 110 -8.15 -0.27 -0.15
CA GLU A 110 -8.71 0.01 1.16
C GLU A 110 -8.45 -1.15 2.12
N PHE A 111 -7.90 -0.84 3.29
CA PHE A 111 -7.78 -1.77 4.41
C PHE A 111 -8.86 -1.40 5.42
N LEU A 112 -9.83 -2.29 5.62
CA LEU A 112 -11.04 -2.03 6.39
C LEU A 112 -10.87 -2.60 7.79
N LYS A 113 -11.10 -1.77 8.83
CA LYS A 113 -10.92 -2.21 10.22
C LYS A 113 -11.90 -3.34 10.57
N ASN A 114 -13.15 -3.21 10.15
CA ASN A 114 -14.20 -4.23 10.23
C ASN A 114 -14.88 -4.40 8.85
N ILE A 115 -15.50 -5.56 8.62
CA ILE A 115 -16.33 -5.87 7.44
C ILE A 115 -17.81 -5.76 7.79
#